data_AF-K1UX61-F1
#
_entry.id   AF-K1UX61-F1
#
_cell.length_a   1.000
_cell.length_b   1.000
_cell.length_c   1.000
_cell.angle_alpha   90.00
_cell.angle_beta   90.00
_cell.angle_gamma   90.00
#
_symmetry.space_group_name_H-M   'P 1'
#
loop_
_entity.id
_entity.type
_entity.pdbx_description
1 polymer ?
#
loop_
_entity_poly.entity_id
_entity_poly.type
_entity_poly.pdbx_seq_one_letter_code
_entity_poly.pdbx_strand_id
1 'polypeptide(L)'
;MIKKIAIMEQTNSNYSIIADYYSEHYNELKLYVMSRSLPADEAEDIVQNTFWRLLRGDKMITPVTLPCFVYTIAKNLIIDYYRRKHKIEEYEHFLGAT
;
A
#
# COMPACT_ATOMS: atom_id res chain seq x y z
N MET A 1 7.12 -6.94 32.10
CA MET A 1 8.17 -5.99 31.65
C MET A 1 8.91 -6.52 30.42
N ILE A 2 9.45 -7.75 30.47
CA ILE A 2 10.22 -8.38 29.37
C ILE A 2 9.45 -8.44 28.04
N LYS A 3 8.17 -8.90 28.03
CA LYS A 3 7.35 -8.93 26.81
C LYS A 3 7.18 -7.57 26.13
N LYS A 4 7.08 -6.48 26.92
CA LYS A 4 6.92 -5.12 26.36
C LYS A 4 8.18 -4.65 25.66
N ILE A 5 9.36 -4.97 26.21
CA ILE A 5 10.66 -4.63 25.63
C ILE A 5 10.87 -5.36 24.30
N ALA A 6 10.63 -6.68 24.28
CA ALA A 6 10.76 -7.48 23.06
C ALA A 6 9.82 -7.02 21.93
N ILE A 7 8.59 -6.63 22.26
CA ILE A 7 7.65 -6.04 21.28
C ILE A 7 8.21 -4.72 20.73
N MET A 8 8.76 -3.86 21.59
CA MET A 8 9.29 -2.55 21.20
C MET A 8 10.53 -2.67 20.29
N GLU A 9 11.42 -3.62 20.59
CA GLU A 9 12.58 -3.94 19.75
C GLU A 9 12.16 -4.50 18.39
N GLN A 10 11.19 -5.43 18.35
CA GLN A 10 10.65 -5.97 17.10
C GLN A 10 9.98 -4.88 16.26
N THR A 11 9.23 -3.97 16.86
CA THR A 11 8.61 -2.85 16.13
C THR A 11 9.66 -1.91 15.53
N ASN A 12 10.72 -1.60 16.29
CA ASN A 12 11.82 -0.77 15.79
C ASN A 12 12.57 -1.45 14.64
N SER A 13 12.79 -2.76 14.74
CA SER A 13 13.39 -3.55 13.66
C SER A 13 12.49 -3.61 12.42
N ASN A 14 11.16 -3.72 12.58
CA ASN A 14 10.24 -3.68 11.44
C ASN A 14 10.28 -2.31 10.75
N TYR A 15 10.34 -1.22 11.51
CA TYR A 15 10.40 0.13 10.95
C TYR A 15 11.65 0.36 10.11
N SER A 16 12.83 -0.10 10.56
CA SER A 16 14.05 0.06 9.75
C SER A 16 13.96 -0.71 8.44
N ILE A 17 13.54 -1.98 8.48
CA ILE A 17 13.43 -2.83 7.28
C ILE A 17 12.43 -2.24 6.28
N ILE A 18 11.31 -1.69 6.76
CA ILE A 18 10.31 -1.03 5.91
C ILE A 18 10.88 0.26 5.31
N ALA A 19 11.61 1.07 6.09
CA ALA A 19 12.18 2.34 5.65
C ALA A 19 13.28 2.14 4.58
N ASP A 20 14.12 1.13 4.76
CA ASP A 20 15.16 0.75 3.80
C ASP A 20 14.50 0.31 2.49
N TYR A 21 13.53 -0.62 2.58
CA TYR A 21 12.79 -1.10 1.40
C TYR A 21 12.02 0.01 0.68
N TYR A 22 11.40 0.94 1.43
CA TYR A 22 10.74 2.11 0.86
C TYR A 22 11.72 2.94 0.03
N SER A 23 12.87 3.27 0.61
CA SER A 23 13.88 4.12 -0.03
C SER A 23 14.43 3.49 -1.31
N GLU A 24 14.62 2.17 -1.32
CA GLU A 24 15.15 1.42 -2.46
C GLU A 24 14.10 1.17 -3.56
N HIS A 25 12.85 0.85 -3.19
CA HIS A 25 11.84 0.33 -4.12
C HIS A 25 10.67 1.28 -4.40
N TYR A 26 10.68 2.51 -3.86
CA TYR A 26 9.59 3.48 -4.08
C TYR A 26 9.26 3.67 -5.56
N ASN A 27 10.28 3.96 -6.38
CA ASN A 27 10.09 4.22 -7.81
C ASN A 27 9.65 2.96 -8.57
N GLU A 28 10.20 1.80 -8.21
CA GLU A 28 9.78 0.52 -8.80
C GLU A 28 8.30 0.25 -8.52
N LEU A 29 7.86 0.41 -7.28
CA LEU A 29 6.46 0.22 -6.91
C LEU A 29 5.55 1.26 -7.56
N LYS A 30 5.96 2.53 -7.62
CA LYS A 30 5.21 3.60 -8.31
C LYS A 30 5.02 3.27 -9.78
N LEU A 31 6.07 2.83 -10.47
CA LEU A 31 5.98 2.40 -11.87
C LEU A 31 5.08 1.18 -12.04
N TYR A 32 5.15 0.21 -11.12
CA TYR A 32 4.21 -0.92 -11.10
C TYR A 32 2.75 -0.47 -10.98
N VAL A 33 2.44 0.46 -10.08
CA VAL A 33 1.08 0.98 -9.90
C VAL A 33 0.63 1.77 -11.15
N MET A 34 1.48 2.67 -11.66
CA MET A 34 1.20 3.44 -12.88
C MET A 34 0.98 2.56 -14.11
N SER A 35 1.66 1.41 -14.20
CA SER A 35 1.46 0.44 -15.29
C SER A 35 0.03 -0.11 -15.37
N ARG A 36 -0.79 0.13 -14.33
CA ARG A 36 -2.22 -0.23 -14.28
C ARG A 36 -3.13 0.91 -14.69
N SER A 37 -2.64 1.85 -15.51
CA SER A 37 -3.40 2.99 -16.06
C SER A 37 -3.96 3.93 -14.99
N LEU A 38 -3.28 4.03 -13.84
CA LEU A 38 -3.61 5.04 -12.84
C LEU A 38 -2.93 6.37 -13.16
N PRO A 39 -3.61 7.51 -12.88
CA PRO A 39 -2.97 8.81 -12.78
C PRO A 39 -1.76 8.80 -11.84
N ALA A 40 -0.80 9.70 -12.07
CA ALA A 40 0.48 9.70 -11.34
C ALA A 40 0.33 10.07 -9.85
N ASP A 41 -0.62 10.95 -9.54
CA ASP A 41 -1.04 11.33 -8.18
C ASP A 41 -1.73 10.15 -7.46
N GLU A 42 -2.68 9.49 -8.11
CA GLU A 42 -3.32 8.30 -7.54
C GLU A 42 -2.32 7.15 -7.31
N ALA A 43 -1.34 7.01 -8.22
CA ALA A 43 -0.28 6.01 -8.05
C ALA A 43 0.60 6.31 -6.83
N GLU A 44 0.93 7.59 -6.61
CA GLU A 44 1.68 8.04 -5.44
C GLU A 44 0.92 7.78 -4.14
N ASP A 45 -0.38 8.09 -4.13
CA ASP A 45 -1.26 7.82 -2.99
C ASP A 45 -1.36 6.33 -2.67
N ILE A 46 -1.45 5.46 -3.68
CA ILE A 46 -1.46 4.00 -3.48
C ILE A 46 -0.13 3.52 -2.90
N VAL A 47 1.00 4.02 -3.39
CA VAL A 47 2.33 3.69 -2.86
C VAL A 47 2.40 4.10 -1.39
N GLN A 48 2.07 5.35 -1.05
CA GLN A 48 2.06 5.83 0.33
C GLN A 48 1.14 5.00 1.23
N ASN A 49 -0.10 4.72 0.79
CA ASN A 49 -1.05 3.90 1.53
C ASN A 49 -0.56 2.46 1.74
N THR A 50 0.22 1.92 0.80
CA THR A 50 0.81 0.59 0.93
C THR A 50 1.76 0.53 2.12
N PHE A 51 2.69 1.48 2.22
CA PHE A 51 3.64 1.54 3.31
C PHE A 51 2.99 1.95 4.63
N TRP A 52 2.01 2.86 4.61
CA TRP A 52 1.24 3.20 5.81
C TRP A 52 0.51 1.99 6.39
N ARG A 53 -0.07 1.12 5.54
CA ARG A 53 -0.72 -0.13 5.97
C ARG A 53 0.28 -1.14 6.54
N LEU A 54 1.52 -1.17 6.04
CA LEU A 54 2.59 -2.00 6.61
C LEU A 54 3.02 -1.52 7.99
N LEU A 55 3.20 -0.20 8.16
CA LEU A 55 3.61 0.42 9.43
C LEU A 55 2.58 0.24 10.56
N ARG A 56 1.29 0.15 10.21
CA ARG A 56 0.19 -0.09 11.16
C ARG A 56 -0.22 -1.55 11.28
N GLY A 57 0.30 -2.42 10.43
CA GLY A 57 -0.08 -3.83 10.39
C GLY A 57 0.59 -4.62 11.52
N ASP A 58 -0.12 -5.63 12.03
CA ASP A 58 0.40 -6.58 13.02
C ASP A 58 1.01 -7.83 12.33
N LYS A 59 1.64 -7.63 11.17
CA LYS A 59 2.24 -8.73 10.41
C LYS A 59 3.70 -8.90 10.81
N MET A 60 4.14 -10.16 10.87
CA MET A 60 5.56 -10.48 10.99
C MET A 60 6.27 -10.10 9.69
N ILE A 61 7.00 -8.98 9.71
CA ILE A 61 7.74 -8.45 8.57
C ILE A 61 9.17 -8.97 8.63
N THR A 62 9.59 -9.62 7.55
CA THR A 62 10.98 -10.04 7.33
C THR A 62 11.39 -9.63 5.91
N PRO A 63 12.69 -9.58 5.59
CA PRO A 63 13.14 -9.28 4.23
C PRO A 63 12.53 -10.21 3.16
N VAL A 64 12.19 -11.44 3.53
CA VAL A 64 11.57 -12.43 2.64
C VAL A 64 10.08 -12.17 2.43
N THR A 65 9.34 -11.78 3.49
CA THR A 65 7.88 -11.58 3.41
C THR A 65 7.48 -10.19 2.94
N LEU A 66 8.34 -9.18 3.13
CA LEU A 66 8.05 -7.79 2.85
C LEU A 66 7.64 -7.53 1.38
N PRO A 67 8.37 -7.99 0.35
CA PRO A 67 7.97 -7.77 -1.04
C PRO A 67 6.57 -8.33 -1.34
N CYS A 68 6.28 -9.54 -0.84
CA CYS A 68 4.96 -10.16 -0.98
C CYS A 68 3.86 -9.29 -0.36
N PHE A 69 4.07 -8.75 0.83
CA PHE A 69 3.08 -7.88 1.46
C PHE A 69 2.91 -6.55 0.73
N VAL A 70 4.00 -5.91 0.30
CA VAL A 70 3.97 -4.66 -0.48
C VAL A 70 3.10 -4.83 -1.71
N TYR A 71 3.41 -5.81 -2.56
CA TYR A 71 2.67 -6.02 -3.81
C TYR A 71 1.23 -6.53 -3.57
N THR A 72 0.98 -7.30 -2.52
CA THR A 72 -0.39 -7.73 -2.17
C THR A 72 -1.25 -6.54 -1.75
N ILE A 73 -0.72 -5.66 -0.90
CA ILE A 73 -1.45 -4.47 -0.42
C ILE A 73 -1.68 -3.50 -1.58
N ALA A 74 -0.65 -3.21 -2.38
CA ALA A 74 -0.76 -2.33 -3.56
C ALA A 74 -1.82 -2.87 -4.55
N LYS A 75 -1.79 -4.17 -4.86
CA LYS A 75 -2.79 -4.80 -5.73
C LYS A 75 -4.22 -4.63 -5.19
N ASN A 76 -4.42 -4.82 -3.89
CA ASN A 76 -5.74 -4.64 -3.28
C ASN A 76 -6.22 -3.17 -3.36
N LEU A 77 -5.32 -2.22 -3.11
CA LEU A 77 -5.61 -0.79 -3.25
C LEU A 77 -5.99 -0.41 -4.69
N ILE A 78 -5.29 -0.96 -5.69
CA ILE A 78 -5.62 -0.76 -7.11
C ILE A 78 -7.02 -1.30 -7.41
N ILE A 79 -7.34 -2.52 -6.95
CA ILE A 79 -8.67 -3.11 -7.14
C ILE A 79 -9.75 -2.24 -6.50
N ASP A 80 -9.51 -1.74 -5.29
CA ASP A 80 -10.47 -0.90 -4.57
C ASP A 80 -10.63 0.48 -5.22
N TYR A 81 -9.57 1.04 -5.81
CA TYR A 81 -9.66 2.24 -6.64
C TYR A 81 -10.62 2.04 -7.81
N TYR A 82 -10.44 0.97 -8.60
CA TYR A 82 -11.30 0.70 -9.75
C TYR A 82 -12.74 0.38 -9.37
N ARG A 83 -12.96 -0.36 -8.26
CA ARG A 83 -14.31 -0.58 -7.72
C ARG A 83 -15.02 0.71 -7.36
N ARG A 84 -14.31 1.68 -6.77
CA ARG A 84 -14.88 3.00 -6.44
C ARG A 84 -15.16 3.81 -7.69
N LYS A 85 -14.21 3.85 -8.64
CA LYS A 85 -14.36 4.55 -9.91
C LYS A 85 -15.59 4.06 -10.69
N HIS A 86 -15.75 2.74 -10.85
CA HIS A 86 -16.91 2.17 -11.54
C HIS A 86 -18.24 2.54 -10.87
N LYS A 87 -18.30 2.55 -9.53
CA LYS A 87 -19.52 2.98 -8.83
C LYS A 87 -19.85 4.44 -9.10
N ILE A 88 -18.85 5.32 -9.10
CA ILE A 88 -19.04 6.75 -9.37
C ILE A 88 -19.55 6.95 -10.80
N GLU A 89 -18.91 6.31 -11.79
CA GLU A 89 -19.32 6.37 -13.20
C GLU A 89 -20.77 5.86 -13.38
N GLU A 90 -21.14 4.80 -12.68
CA GLU A 90 -22.52 4.28 -12.68
C GLU A 90 -23.52 5.31 -12.14
N TYR A 91 -23.23 5.95 -11.00
CA TYR A 91 -24.08 7.01 -10.44
C TYR A 91 -24.17 8.24 -11.34
N GLU A 92 -23.06 8.69 -11.93
CA GLU A 92 -23.05 9.84 -12.84
C GLU A 92 -23.89 9.56 -14.10
N HIS A 93 -23.83 8.35 -14.64
CA HIS A 93 -24.69 7.94 -15.76
C HIS A 93 -26.17 7.98 -15.38
N PHE A 94 -26.54 7.55 -14.16
CA PHE A 94 -27.92 7.63 -13.69
C PHE A 94 -28.43 9.08 -13.56
N LEU A 95 -27.61 10.01 -13.08
CA LEU A 95 -27.99 11.42 -12.90
C LEU A 95 -27.98 12.23 -14.20
N GLY A 96 -27.12 11.87 -15.16
CA GLY A 96 -27.06 12.54 -16.46
C GLY A 96 -28.14 12.07 -17.45
N ALA A 97 -28.85 10.98 -17.15
CA ALA A 97 -29.91 10.43 -17.98
C ALA A 97 -31.33 10.91 -17.60
N THR A 98 -31.46 11.75 -16.57
CA THR A 98 -32.70 12.41 -16.11
C THR A 98 -32.70 13.89 -16.47
#